data_AF-A0A0N0IV17-F1
#
_entry.id   AF-A0A0N0IV17-F1
#
_cell.length_a   1.000
_cell.length_b   1.000
_cell.length_c   1.000
_cell.angle_alpha   90.00
_cell.angle_beta   90.00
_cell.angle_gamma   90.00
#
_symmetry.space_group_name_H-M   'P 1'
#
loop_
_entity.id
_entity.type
_entity.pdbx_description
1 polymer ?
#
loop_
_entity_poly.entity_id
_entity_poly.type
_entity_poly.pdbx_seq_one_letter_code
_entity_poly.pdbx_strand_id
1 'polypeptide(L)'
;MSQSRRRLTKLKLLANFFEHIDIISIYIKTDIIHNLFQENKALDFNKLELFHLQYTDSLIELLNKIKRQKENEMLAVINEIDVNSKYITGFEEKRADSFETDRKMYSGIFSRHLKTVYKDLTEDTFTANWDDVTYFHKKYAQEFYRTQADETLLKPGTFPAYQYRDFAIERKLLGRLNIQGFKVRFVCGYLIGIHEYELFKIFQSDDYFIFSIDDKKLYLFEHELDKLDISENESNQSSIINQLKNKNEQLEGSMNERKRTLTPEVENVLKDYLRNLENIDIMSKVFDFDEETNILRAMLNLNLNNN
;
A
#
# COMPACT_ATOMS: atom_id res chain seq x y z
N MET A 1 -14.48 43.72 -1.59
CA MET A 1 -13.86 43.16 -2.82
C MET A 1 -14.92 43.09 -3.90
N SER A 2 -14.64 43.60 -5.11
CA SER A 2 -15.59 43.54 -6.23
C SER A 2 -16.02 42.10 -6.53
N GLN A 3 -17.32 41.88 -6.80
CA GLN A 3 -17.89 40.55 -7.09
C GLN A 3 -17.17 39.85 -8.25
N SER A 4 -16.72 40.62 -9.24
CA SER A 4 -15.96 40.17 -10.41
C SER A 4 -14.64 39.48 -10.02
N ARG A 5 -13.90 40.01 -9.03
CA ARG A 5 -12.67 39.36 -8.51
C ARG A 5 -12.96 38.03 -7.80
N ARG A 6 -14.10 37.94 -7.10
CA ARG A 6 -14.52 36.69 -6.45
C ARG A 6 -14.81 35.59 -7.47
N ARG A 7 -15.36 35.94 -8.64
CA ARG A 7 -15.60 35.00 -9.75
C ARG A 7 -14.29 34.48 -10.34
N LEU A 8 -13.31 35.35 -10.57
CA LEU A 8 -11.97 34.95 -11.03
C LEU A 8 -11.29 33.99 -10.05
N THR A 9 -11.35 34.26 -8.74
CA THR A 9 -10.80 33.34 -7.73
C THR A 9 -11.46 31.97 -7.80
N LYS A 10 -12.78 31.90 -7.97
CA LYS A 10 -13.49 30.62 -8.13
C LYS A 10 -13.06 29.89 -9.40
N LEU A 11 -12.96 30.59 -10.53
CA LEU A 11 -12.53 30.00 -11.79
C LEU A 11 -11.09 29.49 -11.71
N LYS A 12 -10.20 30.22 -11.03
CA LYS A 12 -8.82 29.78 -10.75
C LYS A 12 -8.76 28.47 -9.95
N LEU A 13 -9.57 28.36 -8.90
CA LEU A 13 -9.65 27.14 -8.10
C LEU A 13 -10.16 25.95 -8.92
N LEU A 14 -11.14 26.17 -9.81
CA LEU A 14 -11.64 25.14 -10.72
C LEU A 14 -10.59 24.74 -11.76
N ALA A 15 -9.88 25.71 -12.35
CA ALA A 15 -8.78 25.43 -13.28
C ALA A 15 -7.68 24.59 -12.62
N ASN A 16 -7.31 24.91 -11.38
CA ASN A 16 -6.35 24.12 -10.60
C ASN A 16 -6.89 22.75 -10.21
N PHE A 17 -8.20 22.58 -10.03
CA PHE A 17 -8.78 21.27 -9.78
C PHE A 17 -8.68 20.39 -11.04
N PHE A 18 -9.16 20.86 -12.19
CA PHE A 18 -9.19 20.03 -13.38
C PHE A 18 -7.81 19.85 -14.03
N GLU A 19 -6.88 20.80 -13.84
CA GLU A 19 -5.54 20.79 -14.47
C GLU A 19 -5.61 20.58 -16.00
N HIS A 20 -6.71 21.02 -16.61
CA HIS A 20 -7.01 20.84 -18.03
C HIS A 20 -6.63 22.10 -18.81
N ILE A 21 -5.95 21.91 -19.95
CA ILE A 21 -5.37 23.02 -20.74
C ILE A 21 -6.43 24.04 -21.19
N ASP A 22 -7.60 23.59 -21.63
CA ASP A 22 -8.66 24.49 -22.10
C ASP A 22 -9.25 25.32 -20.96
N ILE A 23 -9.46 24.72 -19.78
CA ILE A 23 -10.01 25.44 -18.60
C ILE A 23 -9.00 26.47 -18.10
N ILE A 24 -7.71 26.10 -18.07
CA ILE A 24 -6.63 27.03 -17.70
C ILE A 24 -6.56 28.18 -18.71
N SER A 25 -6.67 27.89 -20.00
CA SER A 25 -6.67 28.91 -21.06
C SER A 25 -7.84 29.88 -20.93
N ILE A 26 -9.04 29.36 -20.64
CA ILE A 26 -10.23 30.17 -20.38
C ILE A 26 -10.04 31.08 -19.16
N TYR A 27 -9.47 30.54 -18.06
CA TYR A 27 -9.15 31.34 -16.88
C TYR A 27 -8.20 32.49 -17.21
N ILE A 28 -7.08 32.20 -17.88
CA ILE A 28 -6.07 33.22 -18.26
C ILE A 28 -6.72 34.33 -19.08
N LYS A 29 -7.54 33.99 -20.09
CA LYS A 29 -8.21 34.99 -20.92
C LYS A 29 -9.24 35.81 -20.17
N THR A 30 -10.00 35.17 -19.28
CA THR A 30 -10.98 35.87 -18.43
C THR A 30 -10.27 36.85 -17.50
N ASP A 31 -9.08 36.50 -16.97
CA ASP A 31 -8.25 37.36 -16.14
C ASP A 31 -7.67 38.55 -16.93
N ILE A 32 -7.20 38.31 -18.17
CA ILE A 32 -6.74 39.37 -19.09
C ILE A 32 -7.88 40.36 -19.37
N ILE A 33 -9.06 39.87 -19.76
CA ILE A 33 -10.24 40.72 -20.01
C ILE A 33 -10.56 41.54 -18.76
N HIS A 34 -10.58 40.91 -17.58
CA HIS A 34 -10.83 41.61 -16.33
C HIS A 34 -9.83 42.75 -16.08
N ASN A 35 -8.53 42.48 -16.22
CA ASN A 35 -7.48 43.46 -15.99
C ASN A 35 -7.53 44.61 -17.01
N LEU A 36 -7.84 44.34 -18.29
CA LEU A 36 -8.01 45.37 -19.33
C LEU A 36 -9.10 46.39 -18.97
N PHE A 37 -10.22 45.94 -18.41
CA PHE A 37 -11.29 46.82 -17.92
C PHE A 37 -10.94 47.52 -16.59
N GLN A 38 -10.06 46.96 -15.76
CA GLN A 38 -9.57 47.65 -14.56
C GLN A 38 -8.59 48.79 -14.88
N GLU A 39 -7.74 48.60 -15.90
CA GLU A 39 -6.70 49.56 -16.27
C GLU A 39 -7.22 50.71 -17.14
N ASN A 40 -8.24 50.47 -17.99
CA ASN A 40 -8.82 51.49 -18.87
C ASN A 40 -10.05 52.17 -18.25
N LYS A 41 -9.86 53.37 -17.70
CA LYS A 41 -10.95 54.22 -17.15
C LYS A 41 -12.00 54.68 -18.19
N ALA A 42 -11.74 54.50 -19.48
CA ALA A 42 -12.67 54.80 -20.57
C ALA A 42 -13.67 53.66 -20.86
N LEU A 43 -13.43 52.46 -20.32
CA LEU A 43 -14.31 51.32 -20.49
C LEU A 43 -15.41 51.32 -19.42
N ASP A 44 -16.63 50.98 -19.84
CA ASP A 44 -17.79 50.92 -18.95
C ASP A 44 -17.73 49.66 -18.07
N PHE A 45 -17.60 49.87 -16.76
CA PHE A 45 -17.55 48.81 -15.76
C PHE A 45 -18.82 47.92 -15.77
N ASN A 46 -19.98 48.45 -16.17
CA ASN A 46 -21.20 47.65 -16.29
C ASN A 46 -21.09 46.58 -17.37
N LYS A 47 -20.31 46.82 -18.43
CA LYS A 47 -20.07 45.81 -19.49
C LYS A 47 -19.20 44.65 -19.00
N LEU A 48 -18.22 44.93 -18.14
CA LEU A 48 -17.41 43.89 -17.50
C LEU A 48 -18.29 43.00 -16.61
N GLU A 49 -19.23 43.60 -15.88
CA GLU A 49 -20.14 42.84 -15.04
C GLU A 49 -21.12 42.00 -15.85
N LEU A 50 -21.64 42.52 -16.98
CA LEU A 50 -22.45 41.75 -17.93
C LEU A 50 -21.69 40.56 -18.51
N PHE A 51 -20.43 40.76 -18.92
CA PHE A 51 -19.56 39.67 -19.37
C PHE A 51 -19.42 38.58 -18.30
N HIS A 52 -19.17 38.96 -17.04
CA HIS A 52 -19.06 37.98 -15.97
C HIS A 52 -20.37 37.24 -15.68
N LEU A 53 -21.51 37.92 -15.73
CA LEU A 53 -22.83 37.32 -15.52
C LEU A 53 -23.21 36.35 -16.64
N GLN A 54 -22.92 36.71 -17.89
CA GLN A 54 -23.30 35.92 -19.07
C GLN A 54 -22.36 34.74 -19.32
N TYR A 55 -21.05 34.95 -19.14
CA TYR A 55 -20.03 33.98 -19.54
C TYR A 55 -19.39 33.29 -18.33
N THR A 56 -18.86 34.07 -17.38
CA THR A 56 -18.07 33.52 -16.27
C THR A 56 -18.92 32.72 -15.29
N ASP A 57 -20.12 33.20 -14.92
CA ASP A 57 -20.97 32.53 -13.93
C ASP A 57 -21.53 31.21 -14.46
N SER A 58 -21.96 31.15 -15.72
CA SER A 58 -22.46 29.91 -16.35
C SER A 58 -21.37 28.85 -16.50
N LEU A 59 -20.14 29.24 -16.87
CA LEU A 59 -19.02 28.32 -16.91
C LEU A 59 -18.67 27.79 -15.51
N ILE A 60 -18.64 28.68 -14.50
CA ILE A 60 -18.39 28.28 -13.11
C ILE A 60 -19.45 27.27 -12.65
N GLU A 61 -20.72 27.46 -13.00
CA GLU A 61 -21.78 26.51 -12.64
C GLU A 61 -21.56 25.12 -13.28
N LEU A 62 -21.26 25.09 -14.58
CA LEU A 62 -20.96 23.84 -15.31
C LEU A 62 -19.78 23.10 -14.69
N LEU A 63 -18.65 23.79 -14.50
CA LEU A 63 -17.44 23.21 -13.93
C LEU A 63 -17.67 22.72 -12.48
N ASN A 64 -18.50 23.40 -11.69
CA ASN A 64 -18.85 22.93 -10.35
C ASN A 64 -19.71 21.66 -10.37
N LYS A 65 -20.62 21.51 -11.34
CA LYS A 65 -21.42 20.27 -11.49
C LYS A 65 -20.53 19.09 -11.85
N ILE A 66 -19.67 19.27 -12.84
CA ILE A 66 -18.70 18.26 -13.27
C ILE A 66 -17.77 17.90 -12.11
N LYS A 67 -17.27 18.90 -11.36
CA LYS A 67 -16.41 18.69 -10.19
C LYS A 67 -17.11 17.83 -9.14
N ARG A 68 -18.37 18.11 -8.80
CA ARG A 68 -19.14 17.32 -7.83
C ARG A 68 -19.34 15.88 -8.28
N GLN A 69 -19.63 15.67 -9.56
CA GLN A 69 -19.78 14.32 -10.11
C GLN A 69 -18.46 13.54 -9.99
N LYS A 70 -17.34 14.14 -10.40
CA LYS A 70 -16.01 13.54 -10.27
C LYS A 70 -15.63 13.26 -8.82
N GLU A 71 -15.88 14.20 -7.90
CA GLU A 71 -15.64 14.01 -6.48
C GLU A 71 -16.43 12.81 -5.94
N ASN A 72 -17.71 12.67 -6.31
CA ASN A 72 -18.53 11.52 -5.90
C ASN A 72 -18.01 10.19 -6.46
N GLU A 73 -17.58 10.15 -7.72
CA GLU A 73 -16.97 8.96 -8.33
C GLU A 73 -15.64 8.58 -7.64
N MET A 74 -14.88 9.58 -7.19
CA MET A 74 -13.60 9.39 -6.50
C MET A 74 -13.75 8.98 -5.02
N LEU A 75 -14.90 9.24 -4.39
CA LEU A 75 -15.12 8.89 -2.96
C LEU A 75 -14.88 7.40 -2.68
N ALA A 76 -15.30 6.52 -3.59
CA ALA A 76 -15.09 5.08 -3.44
C ALA A 76 -13.60 4.72 -3.42
N VAL A 77 -12.82 5.35 -4.30
CA VAL A 77 -11.37 5.16 -4.41
C VAL A 77 -10.64 5.72 -3.19
N ILE A 78 -11.04 6.90 -2.71
CA ILE A 78 -10.48 7.52 -1.50
C ILE A 78 -10.73 6.63 -0.28
N ASN A 79 -11.94 6.08 -0.15
CA ASN A 79 -12.26 5.16 0.93
C ASN A 79 -11.41 3.87 0.83
N GLU A 80 -11.19 3.34 -0.36
CA GLU A 80 -10.32 2.17 -0.55
C GLU A 80 -8.88 2.47 -0.13
N ILE A 81 -8.32 3.62 -0.52
CA ILE A 81 -6.98 4.07 -0.11
C ILE A 81 -6.87 4.22 1.41
N ASP A 82 -7.87 4.82 2.06
CA ASP A 82 -7.92 4.99 3.52
C ASP A 82 -7.95 3.64 4.25
N VAL A 83 -8.79 2.71 3.78
CA VAL A 83 -8.86 1.36 4.33
C VAL A 83 -7.53 0.62 4.16
N ASN A 84 -6.92 0.64 2.97
CA ASN A 84 -5.61 0.03 2.74
C ASN A 84 -4.53 0.65 3.63
N SER A 85 -4.53 1.97 3.81
CA SER A 85 -3.58 2.68 4.66
C SER A 85 -3.69 2.26 6.12
N LYS A 86 -4.92 2.08 6.64
CA LYS A 86 -5.16 1.57 7.99
C LYS A 86 -4.61 0.15 8.17
N TYR A 87 -4.76 -0.72 7.17
CA TYR A 87 -4.16 -2.05 7.21
C TYR A 87 -2.63 -2.00 7.23
N ILE A 88 -2.02 -1.14 6.40
CA ILE A 88 -0.56 -0.96 6.38
C ILE A 88 -0.05 -0.54 7.76
N THR A 89 -0.63 0.50 8.38
CA THR A 89 -0.22 0.96 9.71
C THR A 89 -0.38 -0.15 10.76
N GLY A 90 -1.49 -0.87 10.74
CA GLY A 90 -1.74 -1.96 11.70
C GLY A 90 -0.78 -3.15 11.56
N PHE A 91 -0.23 -3.38 10.37
CA PHE A 91 0.82 -4.39 10.16
C PHE A 91 2.21 -3.87 10.56
N GLU A 92 2.52 -2.60 10.26
CA GLU A 92 3.82 -2.00 10.63
C GLU A 92 3.99 -1.87 12.16
N GLU A 93 2.94 -1.52 12.90
CA GLU A 93 2.98 -1.43 14.38
C GLU A 93 3.28 -2.79 15.06
N LYS A 94 2.89 -3.91 14.44
CA LYS A 94 3.13 -5.25 14.98
C LYS A 94 4.56 -5.77 14.72
N ARG A 95 5.29 -5.14 13.79
CA ARG A 95 6.46 -5.74 13.13
C ARG A 95 7.82 -5.43 13.73
N ALA A 96 8.03 -4.26 14.32
CA ALA A 96 9.35 -3.65 14.15
C ALA A 96 10.51 -4.16 15.05
N ASP A 97 10.30 -4.61 16.29
CA ASP A 97 11.44 -4.82 17.21
C ASP A 97 11.48 -6.14 17.99
N SER A 98 10.36 -6.86 18.12
CA SER A 98 10.28 -8.02 19.01
C SER A 98 10.88 -9.29 18.40
N PHE A 99 10.65 -9.56 17.11
CA PHE A 99 11.06 -10.83 16.49
C PHE A 99 12.57 -11.02 16.50
N GLU A 100 13.35 -10.04 16.04
CA GLU A 100 14.81 -10.17 15.94
C GLU A 100 15.47 -10.29 17.32
N THR A 101 14.94 -9.56 18.31
CA THR A 101 15.37 -9.66 19.70
C THR A 101 15.03 -11.03 20.29
N ASP A 102 13.78 -11.47 20.12
CA ASP A 102 13.31 -12.77 20.60
C ASP A 102 14.03 -13.93 19.89
N ARG A 103 14.38 -13.80 18.60
CA ARG A 103 15.15 -14.79 17.83
C ARG A 103 16.53 -15.03 18.43
N LYS A 104 17.22 -13.96 18.83
CA LYS A 104 18.51 -14.05 19.52
C LYS A 104 18.37 -14.70 20.89
N MET A 105 17.34 -14.33 21.66
CA MET A 105 17.05 -14.97 22.95
C MET A 105 16.69 -16.46 22.78
N TYR A 106 15.93 -16.79 21.73
CA TYR A 106 15.46 -18.14 21.44
C TYR A 106 16.62 -19.12 21.26
N SER A 107 17.66 -18.71 20.53
CA SER A 107 18.90 -19.51 20.39
C SER A 107 19.52 -19.86 21.75
N GLY A 108 19.51 -18.93 22.71
CA GLY A 108 20.00 -19.15 24.07
C GLY A 108 19.10 -20.03 24.92
N ILE A 109 17.77 -19.86 24.81
CA ILE A 109 16.77 -20.70 25.48
C ILE A 109 16.90 -22.14 24.99
N PHE A 110 16.94 -22.36 23.68
CA PHE A 110 17.06 -23.68 23.07
C PHE A 110 18.38 -24.35 23.44
N SER A 111 19.49 -23.61 23.44
CA SER A 111 20.79 -24.12 23.90
C SER A 111 20.74 -24.61 25.36
N ARG A 112 20.07 -23.86 26.25
CA ARG A 112 19.90 -24.28 27.65
C ARG A 112 18.98 -25.50 27.76
N HIS A 113 17.90 -25.52 26.99
CA HIS A 113 16.95 -26.62 26.96
C HIS A 113 17.63 -27.93 26.53
N LEU A 114 18.43 -27.92 25.46
CA LEU A 114 19.19 -29.10 25.01
C LEU A 114 20.17 -29.61 26.07
N LYS A 115 20.80 -28.73 26.85
CA LYS A 115 21.66 -29.13 27.98
C LYS A 115 20.86 -29.85 29.06
N THR A 116 19.70 -29.31 29.42
CA THR A 116 18.82 -29.92 30.40
C THR A 116 18.35 -31.29 29.91
N VAL A 117 17.90 -31.40 28.66
CA VAL A 117 17.49 -32.67 28.05
C VAL A 117 18.63 -33.70 28.07
N TYR A 118 19.85 -33.30 27.73
CA TYR A 118 21.00 -34.20 27.80
C TYR A 118 21.29 -34.68 29.22
N LYS A 119 21.30 -33.76 30.19
CA LYS A 119 21.49 -34.08 31.61
C LYS A 119 20.41 -35.05 32.10
N ASP A 120 19.16 -34.73 31.80
CA ASP A 120 17.98 -35.52 32.15
C ASP A 120 18.09 -36.94 31.59
N LEU A 121 18.48 -37.09 30.31
CA LEU A 121 18.73 -38.40 29.69
C LEU A 121 19.87 -39.19 30.35
N THR A 122 20.90 -38.51 30.86
CA THR A 122 22.02 -39.19 31.55
C THR A 122 21.71 -39.57 32.99
N GLU A 123 20.81 -38.83 33.65
CA GLU A 123 20.42 -39.04 35.04
C GLU A 123 19.10 -39.82 35.17
N ASP A 124 18.50 -40.23 34.05
CA ASP A 124 17.17 -40.85 33.96
C ASP A 124 16.07 -40.04 34.68
N THR A 125 16.14 -38.72 34.52
CA THR A 125 15.14 -37.77 35.01
C THR A 125 14.43 -37.12 33.82
N PHE A 126 13.29 -36.48 34.07
CA PHE A 126 12.54 -35.80 33.01
C PHE A 126 12.02 -34.48 33.54
N THR A 127 12.85 -33.44 33.53
CA THR A 127 12.55 -32.13 34.12
C THR A 127 12.42 -31.02 33.07
N ALA A 128 13.02 -31.20 31.87
CA ALA A 128 12.98 -30.22 30.80
C ALA A 128 11.54 -29.87 30.39
N ASN A 129 11.24 -28.56 30.36
CA ASN A 129 9.97 -28.02 29.89
C ASN A 129 10.06 -27.64 28.42
N TRP A 130 9.30 -28.32 27.56
CA TRP A 130 9.25 -28.05 26.13
C TRP A 130 8.39 -26.81 25.79
N ASP A 131 7.57 -26.31 26.72
CA ASP A 131 6.78 -25.09 26.49
C ASP A 131 7.68 -23.87 26.25
N ASP A 132 8.85 -23.82 26.91
CA ASP A 132 9.81 -22.72 26.77
C ASP A 132 10.39 -22.63 25.35
N VAL A 133 10.60 -23.78 24.69
CA VAL A 133 11.13 -23.83 23.32
C VAL A 133 10.04 -23.84 22.24
N THR A 134 8.80 -24.18 22.61
CA THR A 134 7.66 -24.12 21.68
C THR A 134 6.96 -22.76 21.66
N TYR A 135 7.16 -21.93 22.68
CA TYR A 135 6.60 -20.58 22.72
C TYR A 135 6.98 -19.72 21.50
N PHE A 136 8.23 -19.83 21.04
CA PHE A 136 8.73 -19.04 19.91
C PHE A 136 7.98 -19.36 18.61
N HIS A 137 7.85 -20.64 18.23
CA HIS A 137 7.08 -21.01 17.04
C HIS A 137 5.61 -20.62 17.19
N LYS A 138 4.99 -20.87 18.35
CA LYS A 138 3.57 -20.50 18.59
C LYS A 138 3.33 -19.01 18.37
N LYS A 139 4.31 -18.17 18.69
CA LYS A 139 4.23 -16.71 18.55
C LYS A 139 4.52 -16.23 17.13
N TYR A 140 5.49 -16.85 16.44
CA TYR A 140 6.07 -16.30 15.21
C TYR A 140 5.93 -17.15 13.95
N ALA A 141 5.59 -18.44 14.05
CA ALA A 141 5.57 -19.36 12.91
C ALA A 141 4.64 -18.86 11.79
N GLN A 142 3.41 -18.49 12.12
CA GLN A 142 2.44 -18.01 11.13
C GLN A 142 2.91 -16.77 10.35
N GLU A 143 3.65 -15.88 11.00
CA GLU A 143 4.06 -14.62 10.38
C GLU A 143 5.42 -14.70 9.71
N PHE A 144 6.38 -15.41 10.31
CA PHE A 144 7.79 -15.37 9.88
C PHE A 144 8.25 -16.66 9.20
N TYR A 145 7.59 -17.81 9.43
CA TYR A 145 8.04 -19.04 8.79
C TYR A 145 7.71 -19.04 7.30
N ARG A 146 8.62 -19.63 6.54
CA ARG A 146 8.50 -19.74 5.08
C ARG A 146 7.43 -20.76 4.73
N THR A 147 6.55 -20.40 3.81
CA THR A 147 5.51 -21.30 3.30
C THR A 147 5.91 -22.02 2.00
N GLN A 148 7.02 -21.61 1.38
CA GLN A 148 7.50 -22.12 0.11
C GLN A 148 8.86 -22.82 0.33
N ALA A 149 8.85 -24.14 0.45
CA ALA A 149 10.05 -24.98 0.49
C ALA A 149 9.68 -26.43 0.11
N ASP A 150 10.67 -27.21 -0.34
CA ASP A 150 10.48 -28.65 -0.58
C ASP A 150 10.49 -29.41 0.75
N GLU A 151 9.31 -29.83 1.20
CA GLU A 151 9.11 -30.57 2.45
C GLU A 151 9.91 -31.90 2.48
N THR A 152 10.19 -32.50 1.32
CA THR A 152 10.91 -33.78 1.24
C THR A 152 12.35 -33.66 1.72
N LEU A 153 12.94 -32.47 1.62
CA LEU A 153 14.28 -32.17 2.13
C LEU A 153 14.31 -31.93 3.65
N LEU A 154 13.16 -31.59 4.23
CA LEU A 154 13.05 -31.34 5.67
C LEU A 154 12.73 -32.62 6.43
N LYS A 155 12.05 -33.59 5.82
CA LYS A 155 11.70 -34.84 6.49
C LYS A 155 12.91 -35.73 6.73
N PRO A 156 13.02 -36.35 7.92
CA PRO A 156 14.10 -37.28 8.18
C PRO A 156 13.85 -38.61 7.48
N GLY A 157 14.93 -39.31 7.16
CA GLY A 157 14.89 -40.76 6.98
C GLY A 157 14.65 -41.50 8.31
N THR A 158 14.87 -42.82 8.31
CA THR A 158 14.92 -43.57 9.57
C THR A 158 16.25 -43.34 10.26
N PHE A 159 16.23 -42.93 11.53
CA PHE A 159 17.44 -42.68 12.31
C PHE A 159 17.37 -43.30 13.71
N PRO A 160 18.52 -43.71 14.29
CA PRO A 160 18.57 -44.17 15.67
C PRO A 160 18.39 -42.98 16.62
N ALA A 161 17.43 -43.08 17.54
CA ALA A 161 17.07 -42.01 18.47
C ALA A 161 17.20 -42.43 19.94
N TYR A 162 17.39 -41.44 20.80
CA TYR A 162 17.01 -41.48 22.21
C TYR A 162 15.56 -41.00 22.34
N GLN A 163 14.80 -41.65 23.21
CA GLN A 163 13.43 -41.24 23.51
C GLN A 163 13.42 -40.41 24.79
N TYR A 164 12.86 -39.20 24.70
CA TYR A 164 12.66 -38.30 25.82
C TYR A 164 11.17 -37.98 25.91
N ARG A 165 10.43 -38.75 26.72
CA ARG A 165 8.96 -38.73 26.74
C ARG A 165 8.40 -38.93 25.32
N ASP A 166 7.72 -37.93 24.77
CA ASP A 166 7.14 -37.95 23.43
C ASP A 166 8.12 -37.48 22.33
N PHE A 167 9.34 -37.06 22.70
CA PHE A 167 10.32 -36.50 21.77
C PHE A 167 11.37 -37.54 21.40
N ALA A 168 11.70 -37.61 20.10
CA ALA A 168 12.75 -38.48 19.60
C ALA A 168 13.94 -37.63 19.13
N ILE A 169 15.10 -37.86 19.75
CA ILE A 169 16.33 -37.09 19.49
C ILE A 169 17.37 -38.03 18.89
N GLU A 170 17.86 -37.71 17.70
CA GLU A 170 18.87 -38.51 17.03
C GLU A 170 20.14 -38.64 17.88
N ARG A 171 20.67 -39.87 18.01
CA ARG A 171 21.87 -40.14 18.82
C ARG A 171 23.11 -39.40 18.32
N LYS A 172 23.28 -39.35 17.00
CA LYS A 172 24.40 -38.68 16.32
C LYS A 172 24.35 -37.17 16.55
N LEU A 173 23.16 -36.57 16.43
CA LEU A 173 22.92 -35.16 16.76
C LEU A 173 23.33 -34.85 18.21
N LEU A 174 22.85 -35.65 19.17
CA LEU A 174 23.12 -35.42 20.58
C LEU A 174 24.63 -35.48 20.89
N GLY A 175 25.36 -36.40 20.25
CA GLY A 175 26.82 -36.48 20.34
C GLY A 175 27.52 -35.24 19.79
N ARG A 176 27.10 -34.74 18.62
CA ARG A 176 27.63 -33.51 18.02
C ARG A 176 27.37 -32.28 18.90
N LEU A 177 26.15 -32.17 19.43
CA LEU A 177 25.77 -31.10 20.33
C LEU A 177 26.60 -31.11 21.62
N ASN A 178 26.84 -32.29 22.20
CA ASN A 178 27.65 -32.42 23.41
C ASN A 178 29.09 -31.91 23.20
N ILE A 179 29.72 -32.27 22.08
CA ILE A 179 31.09 -31.81 21.73
C ILE A 179 31.16 -30.29 21.67
N GLN A 180 30.13 -29.64 21.12
CA GLN A 180 30.06 -28.18 20.95
C GLN A 180 29.41 -27.46 22.16
N GLY A 181 29.20 -28.17 23.27
CA GLY A 181 28.62 -27.61 24.50
C GLY A 181 27.19 -27.09 24.33
N PHE A 182 26.41 -27.73 23.44
CA PHE A 182 24.99 -27.46 23.14
C PHE A 182 24.69 -26.02 22.71
N LYS A 183 25.69 -25.30 22.19
CA LYS A 183 25.49 -23.97 21.65
C LYS A 183 24.90 -24.09 20.24
N VAL A 184 23.72 -23.53 20.05
CA VAL A 184 23.01 -23.56 18.77
C VAL A 184 22.53 -22.16 18.40
N ARG A 185 22.31 -21.94 17.10
CA ARG A 185 21.73 -20.71 16.56
C ARG A 185 20.51 -21.08 15.73
N PHE A 186 19.37 -20.47 16.02
CA PHE A 186 18.21 -20.52 15.15
C PHE A 186 18.53 -19.83 13.81
N VAL A 187 18.35 -20.53 12.71
CA VAL A 187 18.60 -20.02 11.36
C VAL A 187 17.29 -19.50 10.78
N CYS A 188 16.33 -20.41 10.60
CA CYS A 188 15.01 -20.07 10.10
C CYS A 188 13.98 -21.17 10.38
N GLY A 189 12.69 -20.83 10.20
CA GLY A 189 11.58 -21.78 10.27
C GLY A 189 10.78 -21.89 8.97
N TYR A 190 10.09 -23.01 8.82
CA TYR A 190 9.26 -23.40 7.69
C TYR A 190 7.88 -23.85 8.17
N LEU A 191 6.82 -23.39 7.49
CA LEU A 191 5.42 -23.76 7.72
C LEU A 191 4.85 -24.28 6.39
N ILE A 192 4.92 -25.59 6.17
CA ILE A 192 4.52 -26.22 4.91
C ILE A 192 3.21 -26.98 5.11
N GLY A 193 2.13 -26.38 4.63
CA GLY A 193 0.78 -26.91 4.84
C GLY A 193 0.40 -26.85 6.32
N ILE A 194 0.43 -28.00 6.99
CA ILE A 194 0.18 -28.11 8.44
C ILE A 194 1.45 -28.43 9.25
N HIS A 195 2.59 -28.62 8.58
CA HIS A 195 3.82 -29.06 9.23
C HIS A 195 4.78 -27.89 9.48
N GLU A 196 5.32 -27.85 10.68
CA GLU A 196 6.25 -26.84 11.18
C GLU A 196 7.65 -27.45 11.42
N TYR A 197 8.65 -26.80 10.86
CA TYR A 197 10.05 -27.18 10.97
C TYR A 197 10.92 -25.97 11.34
N GLU A 198 11.89 -26.18 12.20
CA GLU A 198 12.89 -25.17 12.54
C GLU A 198 14.30 -25.69 12.25
N LEU A 199 15.08 -24.87 11.54
CA LEU A 199 16.47 -25.15 11.21
C LEU A 199 17.40 -24.43 12.18
N PHE A 200 18.32 -25.19 12.76
CA PHE A 200 19.34 -24.70 13.67
C PHE A 200 20.73 -25.02 13.15
N LYS A 201 21.68 -24.10 13.40
CA LYS A 201 23.11 -24.31 13.18
C LYS A 201 23.80 -24.63 14.50
N ILE A 202 24.62 -25.67 14.53
CA ILE A 202 25.48 -25.96 15.68
C ILE A 202 26.65 -24.98 15.69
N PHE A 203 26.90 -24.32 16.83
CA PHE A 203 27.95 -23.31 16.93
C PHE A 203 29.32 -23.92 16.66
N GLN A 204 30.17 -23.20 15.90
CA GLN A 204 31.51 -23.65 15.51
C GLN A 204 31.54 -24.98 14.71
N SER A 205 30.41 -25.37 14.12
CA SER A 205 30.32 -26.46 13.14
C SER A 205 29.62 -25.97 11.88
N ASP A 206 29.80 -26.71 10.79
CA ASP A 206 28.98 -26.59 9.57
C ASP A 206 27.79 -27.55 9.60
N ASP A 207 27.58 -28.24 10.72
CA ASP A 207 26.41 -29.09 10.96
C ASP A 207 25.17 -28.26 11.26
N TYR A 208 24.06 -28.65 10.61
CA TYR A 208 22.72 -28.14 10.85
C TYR A 208 21.83 -29.27 11.35
N PHE A 209 20.77 -28.93 12.07
CA PHE A 209 19.77 -29.89 12.49
C PHE A 209 18.38 -29.28 12.41
N ILE A 210 17.39 -30.15 12.23
CA ILE A 210 15.98 -29.77 12.17
C ILE A 210 15.32 -30.19 13.47
N PHE A 211 14.50 -29.29 14.00
CA PHE A 211 13.45 -29.62 14.95
C PHE A 211 12.12 -29.66 14.20
N SER A 212 11.53 -30.85 14.09
CA SER A 212 10.16 -31.00 13.58
C SER A 212 9.21 -30.94 14.76
N ILE A 213 8.37 -29.91 14.77
CA ILE A 213 7.49 -29.58 15.87
C ILE A 213 6.36 -30.60 15.97
N ASP A 214 5.72 -30.91 14.85
CA ASP A 214 4.57 -31.84 14.80
C ASP A 214 5.00 -33.27 15.13
N ASP A 215 6.11 -33.72 14.54
CA ASP A 215 6.63 -35.07 14.78
C ASP A 215 7.39 -35.19 16.10
N LYS A 216 7.63 -34.08 16.81
CA LYS A 216 8.44 -34.00 18.04
C LYS A 216 9.82 -34.64 17.87
N LYS A 217 10.48 -34.39 16.73
CA LYS A 217 11.75 -35.03 16.34
C LYS A 217 12.87 -34.01 16.19
N LEU A 218 14.08 -34.39 16.64
CA LEU A 218 15.30 -33.64 16.41
C LEU A 218 16.32 -34.54 15.70
N TYR A 219 16.83 -34.10 14.55
CA TYR A 219 17.76 -34.87 13.70
C TYR A 219 18.67 -33.95 12.90
N LEU A 220 19.86 -34.44 12.56
CA LEU A 220 20.81 -33.76 11.70
C LEU A 220 20.22 -33.56 10.30
N PHE A 221 20.52 -32.41 9.73
CA PHE A 221 20.20 -32.10 8.35
C PHE A 221 21.34 -32.62 7.46
N GLU A 222 21.07 -33.66 6.68
CA GLU A 222 22.08 -34.33 5.84
C GLU A 222 21.96 -33.98 4.34
N HIS A 223 20.99 -33.15 3.96
CA HIS A 223 20.79 -32.71 2.58
C HIS A 223 21.69 -31.51 2.21
N GLU A 224 21.85 -31.26 0.91
CA GLU A 224 22.58 -30.09 0.42
C GLU A 224 21.82 -28.81 0.77
N LEU A 225 22.47 -27.92 1.54
CA LEU A 225 21.92 -26.62 1.95
C LEU A 225 21.53 -25.75 0.76
N ASP A 226 22.23 -25.88 -0.37
CA ASP A 226 22.01 -25.08 -1.58
C ASP A 226 20.63 -25.30 -2.22
N LYS A 227 19.92 -26.38 -1.85
CA LYS A 227 18.56 -26.68 -2.32
C LYS A 227 17.47 -26.01 -1.49
N LEU A 228 17.82 -25.42 -0.35
CA LEU A 228 16.90 -24.75 0.57
C LEU A 228 17.29 -23.29 0.73
N ASP A 229 16.29 -22.42 0.67
CA ASP A 229 16.49 -21.04 1.10
C ASP A 229 16.61 -20.99 2.64
N ILE A 230 17.84 -20.70 3.08
CA ILE A 230 18.22 -20.56 4.50
C ILE A 230 18.47 -19.10 4.88
N SER A 231 18.05 -18.14 4.05
CA SER A 231 18.13 -16.71 4.40
C SER A 231 17.33 -16.41 5.68
N GLU A 232 17.48 -15.21 6.24
CA GLU A 232 16.74 -14.84 7.44
C GLU A 232 15.23 -14.81 7.17
N ASN A 233 14.41 -15.23 8.13
CA ASN A 233 12.95 -15.18 7.97
C ASN A 233 12.48 -13.71 7.85
N GLU A 234 11.88 -13.38 6.72
CA GLU A 234 11.16 -12.12 6.54
C GLU A 234 9.70 -12.30 6.95
N SER A 235 9.07 -11.27 7.51
CA SER A 235 7.64 -11.37 7.83
C SER A 235 6.81 -11.41 6.55
N ASN A 236 5.93 -12.41 6.46
CA ASN A 236 5.02 -12.65 5.35
C ASN A 236 4.12 -11.42 5.06
N GLN A 237 3.90 -10.56 6.06
CA GLN A 237 3.12 -9.32 5.90
C GLN A 237 3.85 -8.23 5.11
N SER A 238 5.16 -8.35 4.84
CA SER A 238 5.97 -7.34 4.10
C SER A 238 5.49 -7.29 2.68
N SER A 239 5.32 -8.48 2.10
CA SER A 239 4.81 -8.63 0.76
C SER A 239 3.41 -8.02 0.64
N ILE A 240 2.54 -8.27 1.63
CA ILE A 240 1.18 -7.71 1.67
C ILE A 240 1.22 -6.18 1.81
N ILE A 241 2.03 -5.63 2.72
CA ILE A 241 2.21 -4.19 2.88
C ILE A 241 2.69 -3.56 1.57
N ASN A 242 3.68 -4.14 0.91
CA ASN A 242 4.22 -3.64 -0.34
C ASN A 242 3.18 -3.70 -1.47
N GLN A 243 2.41 -4.78 -1.56
CA GLN A 243 1.30 -4.89 -2.51
C GLN A 243 0.22 -3.83 -2.27
N LEU A 244 -0.14 -3.57 -1.01
CA LEU A 244 -1.11 -2.54 -0.64
C LEU A 244 -0.59 -1.13 -0.95
N LYS A 245 0.70 -0.85 -0.69
CA LYS A 245 1.35 0.42 -1.05
C LYS A 245 1.32 0.66 -2.56
N ASN A 246 1.75 -0.33 -3.35
CA ASN A 246 1.70 -0.26 -4.81
C ASN A 246 0.27 -0.07 -5.33
N LYS A 247 -0.71 -0.74 -4.72
CA LYS A 247 -2.12 -0.57 -5.10
C LYS A 247 -2.62 0.84 -4.80
N ASN A 248 -2.27 1.42 -3.65
CA ASN A 248 -2.62 2.81 -3.33
C ASN A 248 -2.02 3.79 -4.34
N GLU A 249 -0.74 3.63 -4.72
CA GLU A 249 -0.11 4.47 -5.75
C GLU A 249 -0.85 4.38 -7.10
N GLN A 250 -1.25 3.17 -7.52
CA GLN A 250 -2.04 2.99 -8.74
C GLN A 250 -3.41 3.64 -8.66
N LEU A 251 -4.10 3.54 -7.53
CA LEU A 251 -5.40 4.16 -7.30
C LEU A 251 -5.28 5.69 -7.31
N GLU A 252 -4.25 6.26 -6.69
CA GLU A 252 -3.96 7.70 -6.73
C GLU A 252 -3.64 8.19 -8.15
N GLY A 253 -2.85 7.43 -8.90
CA GLY A 253 -2.53 7.70 -10.30
C GLY A 253 -3.79 7.74 -11.18
N SER A 254 -4.61 6.68 -11.11
CA SER A 254 -5.89 6.57 -11.83
C SER A 254 -6.87 7.68 -11.43
N MET A 255 -6.92 8.03 -10.15
CA MET A 255 -7.75 9.11 -9.63
C MET A 255 -7.34 10.48 -10.20
N ASN A 256 -6.03 10.76 -10.26
CA ASN A 256 -5.51 11.98 -10.87
C ASN A 256 -5.77 12.05 -12.38
N GLU A 257 -5.69 10.92 -13.08
CA GLU A 257 -6.06 10.84 -14.50
C GLU A 257 -7.55 11.14 -14.70
N ARG A 258 -8.43 10.47 -13.96
CA ARG A 258 -9.89 10.69 -14.02
C ARG A 258 -10.32 12.12 -13.71
N LYS A 259 -9.59 12.80 -12.82
CA LYS A 259 -9.81 14.22 -12.48
C LYS A 259 -9.52 15.14 -13.68
N ARG A 260 -8.51 14.80 -14.49
CA ARG A 260 -8.10 15.55 -15.67
C ARG A 260 -8.94 15.22 -16.91
N THR A 261 -9.37 13.96 -17.05
CA THR A 261 -10.15 13.52 -18.22
C THR A 261 -11.57 14.08 -18.17
N LEU A 262 -11.89 14.92 -19.15
CA LEU A 262 -13.24 15.39 -19.42
C LEU A 262 -13.89 14.51 -20.50
N THR A 263 -15.22 14.50 -20.57
CA THR A 263 -15.89 13.82 -21.69
C THR A 263 -15.67 14.62 -22.98
N PRO A 264 -15.61 13.96 -24.15
CA PRO A 264 -15.40 14.65 -25.43
C PRO A 264 -16.42 15.76 -25.70
N GLU A 265 -17.66 15.57 -25.23
CA GLU A 265 -18.72 16.58 -25.31
C GLU A 265 -18.37 17.85 -24.52
N VAL A 266 -17.88 17.71 -23.28
CA VAL A 266 -17.43 18.83 -22.45
C VAL A 266 -16.21 19.51 -23.06
N GLU A 267 -15.25 18.76 -23.57
CA GLU A 267 -14.06 19.33 -24.24
C GLU A 267 -14.44 20.17 -25.45
N ASN A 268 -15.36 19.68 -26.30
CA ASN A 268 -15.83 20.43 -27.46
C ASN A 268 -16.52 21.73 -27.04
N VAL A 269 -17.36 21.69 -26.00
CA VAL A 269 -18.01 22.89 -25.46
C VAL A 269 -16.98 23.89 -24.91
N LEU A 270 -15.93 23.42 -24.21
CA LEU A 270 -14.86 24.29 -23.72
C LEU A 270 -14.06 24.92 -24.86
N LYS A 271 -13.82 24.19 -25.95
CA LYS A 271 -13.15 24.70 -27.15
C LYS A 271 -13.98 25.74 -27.88
N ASP A 272 -15.28 25.49 -28.04
CA ASP A 272 -16.22 26.46 -28.63
C ASP A 272 -16.31 27.72 -27.76
N TYR A 273 -16.38 27.54 -26.43
CA TYR A 273 -16.36 28.66 -25.48
C TYR A 273 -15.04 29.46 -25.56
N LEU A 274 -13.89 28.78 -25.66
CA LEU A 274 -12.58 29.42 -25.82
C LEU A 274 -12.49 30.19 -27.15
N ARG A 275 -13.01 29.61 -28.25
CA ARG A 275 -13.06 30.25 -29.56
C ARG A 275 -13.97 31.48 -29.55
N ASN A 276 -15.10 31.43 -28.84
CA ASN A 276 -15.95 32.59 -28.65
C ASN A 276 -15.23 33.67 -27.85
N LEU A 277 -14.53 33.32 -26.77
CA LEU A 277 -13.68 34.27 -26.04
C LEU A 277 -12.57 34.91 -26.92
N GLU A 278 -12.03 34.19 -27.90
CA GLU A 278 -11.05 34.74 -28.88
C GLU A 278 -11.69 35.69 -29.89
N ASN A 279 -12.92 35.38 -30.32
CA ASN A 279 -13.64 36.16 -31.32
C ASN A 279 -14.35 37.39 -30.74
N ILE A 280 -14.37 37.55 -29.41
CA ILE A 280 -14.80 38.79 -28.77
C ILE A 280 -13.78 39.87 -29.14
N ASP A 281 -14.10 40.65 -30.15
CA ASP A 281 -13.52 41.98 -30.32
C ASP A 281 -14.06 42.85 -29.17
N ILE A 282 -13.29 42.89 -28.09
CA ILE A 282 -13.65 43.48 -26.77
C ILE A 282 -14.19 44.92 -26.92
N MET A 283 -13.82 45.60 -28.01
CA MET A 283 -14.21 46.99 -28.29
C MET A 283 -15.44 47.15 -29.19
N SER A 284 -15.86 46.14 -29.97
CA SER A 284 -16.92 46.33 -30.98
C SER A 284 -18.13 45.38 -30.90
N LYS A 285 -18.02 44.22 -30.24
CA LYS A 285 -19.06 43.16 -30.33
C LYS A 285 -19.73 42.71 -29.03
N VAL A 286 -19.55 43.42 -27.92
CA VAL A 286 -20.27 43.13 -26.66
C VAL A 286 -21.80 43.32 -26.78
N PHE A 287 -22.31 43.74 -27.95
CA PHE A 287 -23.68 44.23 -28.14
C PHE A 287 -24.64 43.37 -28.96
N ASP A 288 -24.25 42.22 -29.54
CA ASP A 288 -25.19 41.36 -30.29
C ASP A 288 -24.98 39.87 -29.96
N PHE A 289 -25.38 39.43 -28.77
CA PHE A 289 -25.33 38.00 -28.42
C PHE A 289 -26.47 37.59 -27.48
N ASP A 290 -27.70 37.61 -28.00
CA ASP A 290 -28.89 37.02 -27.34
C ASP A 290 -29.11 35.54 -27.71
N GLU A 291 -28.43 34.99 -28.73
CA GLU A 291 -28.65 33.60 -29.20
C GLU A 291 -27.77 32.53 -28.49
N GLU A 292 -26.56 32.85 -28.04
CA GLU A 292 -25.65 31.84 -27.47
C GLU A 292 -25.93 31.49 -25.99
N THR A 293 -26.55 32.42 -25.24
CA THR A 293 -27.01 32.16 -23.86
C THR A 293 -28.11 31.07 -23.83
N ASN A 294 -28.85 30.92 -24.94
CA ASN A 294 -29.81 29.84 -25.11
C ASN A 294 -29.14 28.48 -25.38
N ILE A 295 -27.96 28.46 -26.01
CA ILE A 295 -27.23 27.22 -26.34
C ILE A 295 -26.63 26.61 -25.07
N LEU A 296 -25.98 27.41 -24.21
CA LEU A 296 -25.43 26.92 -22.94
C LEU A 296 -26.54 26.48 -21.95
N ARG A 297 -27.68 27.19 -21.91
CA ARG A 297 -28.85 26.79 -21.12
C ARG A 297 -29.53 25.53 -21.67
N ALA A 298 -29.65 25.40 -23.00
CA ALA A 298 -30.15 24.19 -23.63
C ALA A 298 -29.23 22.98 -23.35
N MET A 299 -27.92 23.18 -23.28
CA MET A 299 -26.95 22.12 -22.95
C MET A 299 -26.93 21.74 -21.46
N LEU A 300 -27.11 22.71 -20.56
CA LEU A 300 -27.37 22.44 -19.14
C LEU A 300 -28.62 21.56 -18.95
N ASN A 301 -29.64 21.74 -19.79
CA ASN A 301 -30.86 20.91 -19.79
C ASN A 301 -30.67 19.54 -20.46
N LEU A 302 -29.83 19.43 -21.50
CA LEU A 302 -29.52 18.14 -22.14
C LEU A 302 -28.72 17.20 -21.22
N ASN A 303 -27.80 17.74 -20.41
CA ASN A 303 -27.07 16.94 -19.41
C ASN A 303 -27.89 16.60 -18.16
N LEU A 304 -29.01 17.29 -17.89
CA LEU A 304 -29.92 16.96 -16.79
C LEU A 304 -30.85 15.78 -17.13
N ASN A 305 -31.04 15.46 -18.42
CA ASN A 305 -31.96 14.39 -18.88
C ASN A 305 -31.29 13.03 -19.14
N ASN A 306 -29.97 12.91 -18.95
CA ASN A 306 -29.23 11.65 -19.14
C ASN A 306 -28.82 10.97 -17.82
N ASN A 307 -29.53 11.26 -16.71
CA ASN A 307 -29.43 10.52 -15.46
C ASN A 307 -30.39 9.32 -15.43
#